data_AF-A0A090YRZ8-F1
#
_entry.id   AF-A0A090YRZ8-F1
#
_cell.length_a   1.000
_cell.length_b   1.000
_cell.length_c   1.000
_cell.angle_alpha   90.00
_cell.angle_beta   90.00
_cell.angle_gamma   90.00
#
_symmetry.space_group_name_H-M   'P 1'
#
loop_
_entity.id
_entity.type
_entity.pdbx_description
1 polymer ?
#
loop_
_entity_poly.entity_id
_entity_poly.type
_entity_poly.pdbx_seq_one_letter_code
_entity_poly.pdbx_strand_id
1 'polypeptide(L)'
;MVKQWHEEKVNPWENVFVRWMLLLPAHEDEHLTQTLEEIAMNQDPILQKAMNKWENMSHDSSFRTAYEAREKLLLDEQAKLAHAREEGLEEGLEKGIQTGRKEGIEEGKIQLIRGMHKNGMPLEDIAKFTGLTTEEI
;
A
#
# COMPACT_ATOMS: atom_id res chain seq x y z
N MET A 1 4.10 -17.43 17.71
CA MET A 1 5.09 -18.21 18.46
C MET A 1 5.74 -17.40 19.57
N VAL A 2 6.38 -16.25 19.30
CA VAL A 2 7.01 -15.39 20.33
C VAL A 2 6.04 -15.00 21.46
N LYS A 3 4.82 -14.61 21.13
CA LYS A 3 3.76 -14.33 22.11
C LYS A 3 3.41 -15.54 23.00
N GLN A 4 3.44 -16.75 22.45
CA GLN A 4 3.17 -17.97 23.21
C GLN A 4 4.34 -18.33 24.13
N TRP A 5 5.57 -17.95 23.77
CA TRP A 5 6.75 -18.10 24.63
C TRP A 5 6.70 -17.12 25.81
N HIS A 6 6.35 -15.85 25.56
CA HIS A 6 6.11 -14.86 26.64
C HIS A 6 4.98 -15.26 27.59
N GLU A 7 3.96 -15.94 27.06
CA GLU A 7 2.86 -16.50 27.86
C GLU A 7 3.22 -17.86 28.50
N GLU A 8 4.48 -18.29 28.41
CA GLU A 8 5.01 -19.57 28.93
C GLU A 8 4.29 -20.83 28.41
N LYS A 9 3.54 -20.71 27.31
CA LYS A 9 2.80 -21.82 26.70
C LYS A 9 3.68 -22.76 25.88
N VAL A 10 4.89 -22.33 25.53
CA VAL A 10 5.86 -23.12 24.77
C VAL A 10 7.25 -23.00 25.39
N ASN A 11 7.96 -24.12 25.51
CA ASN A 11 9.26 -24.18 26.17
C ASN A 11 10.37 -24.63 25.20
N PRO A 12 11.34 -23.76 24.84
CA PRO A 12 12.46 -24.11 23.95
C PRO A 12 13.50 -25.03 24.59
N TRP A 13 13.53 -25.14 25.92
CA TRP A 13 14.43 -26.05 26.64
C TRP A 13 14.04 -27.51 26.41
N GLU A 14 12.74 -27.80 26.39
CA GLU A 14 12.23 -29.17 26.29
C GLU A 14 11.86 -29.58 24.86
N ASN A 15 11.44 -28.61 24.03
CA ASN A 15 10.94 -28.89 22.68
C ASN A 15 11.90 -28.36 21.61
N VAL A 16 12.60 -29.29 20.95
CA VAL A 16 13.55 -29.01 19.87
C VAL A 16 12.87 -28.28 18.70
N PHE A 17 11.64 -28.63 18.33
CA PHE A 17 10.95 -27.95 17.23
C PHE A 17 10.59 -26.50 17.58
N VAL A 18 10.11 -26.26 18.81
CA VAL A 18 9.85 -24.90 19.32
C VAL A 18 11.13 -24.08 19.34
N ARG A 19 12.24 -24.67 19.80
CA ARG A 19 13.57 -24.06 19.81
C ARG A 19 13.99 -23.58 18.42
N TRP A 20 13.87 -24.42 17.39
CA TRP A 20 14.19 -24.05 16.01
C TRP A 20 13.22 -23.02 15.43
N MET A 21 11.93 -23.07 15.76
CA MET A 21 10.98 -22.04 15.33
C MET A 21 11.21 -20.68 15.99
N LEU A 22 11.66 -20.66 17.25
CA LEU A 22 11.96 -19.44 17.98
C LEU A 22 13.31 -18.81 17.61
N LEU A 23 14.21 -19.58 16.98
CA LEU A 23 15.46 -19.06 16.43
C LEU A 23 15.24 -17.95 15.39
N LEU A 24 14.22 -18.09 14.53
CA LEU A 24 13.92 -17.12 13.47
C LEU A 24 13.58 -15.71 13.97
N PRO A 25 12.62 -15.54 14.91
CA PRO A 25 12.32 -14.24 15.49
C PRO A 25 13.27 -13.80 16.61
N ALA A 26 14.24 -14.62 17.02
CA ALA A 26 15.13 -14.30 18.15
C ALA A 26 15.82 -12.94 17.98
N HIS A 27 16.20 -12.57 16.75
CA HIS A 27 16.83 -11.27 16.45
C HIS A 27 15.97 -10.04 16.79
N GLU A 28 14.65 -10.20 16.99
CA GLU A 28 13.74 -9.13 17.38
C GLU A 28 13.61 -9.00 18.92
N ASP A 29 14.16 -9.94 19.69
CA ASP A 29 14.01 -10.04 21.14
C ASP A 29 15.31 -10.50 21.84
N GLU A 30 15.91 -9.59 22.60
CA GLU A 30 17.19 -9.81 23.29
C GLU A 30 17.12 -10.95 24.33
N HIS A 31 16.01 -11.08 25.07
CA HIS A 31 15.84 -12.13 26.07
C HIS A 31 15.68 -13.51 25.43
N LEU A 32 14.97 -13.58 24.29
CA LEU A 32 14.84 -14.81 23.53
C LEU A 32 16.19 -15.26 22.96
N THR A 33 16.98 -14.31 22.47
CA THR A 33 18.33 -14.56 21.95
C THR A 33 19.22 -15.17 23.03
N GLN A 34 19.31 -14.53 24.20
CA GLN A 34 20.10 -15.03 25.34
C GLN A 34 19.67 -16.44 25.77
N THR A 35 18.35 -16.69 25.84
CA THR A 35 17.82 -18.02 26.19
C THR A 35 18.26 -19.09 25.19
N LEU A 36 18.22 -18.79 23.89
CA LEU A 36 18.64 -19.74 22.85
C LEU A 36 20.16 -19.92 22.80
N GLU A 37 20.95 -18.87 23.09
CA GLU A 37 22.40 -18.96 23.24
C GLU A 37 22.79 -19.89 24.40
N GLU A 38 22.14 -19.76 25.56
CA GLU A 38 22.35 -20.65 26.70
C GLU A 38 22.02 -22.10 26.35
N ILE A 39 20.91 -22.35 25.64
CA ILE A 39 20.54 -23.67 25.16
C ILE A 39 21.57 -24.21 24.17
N ALA A 40 22.03 -23.38 23.24
CA ALA A 40 23.02 -23.74 22.23
C ALA A 40 24.37 -24.12 22.86
N MET A 41 24.82 -23.37 23.85
CA MET A 41 26.08 -23.62 24.56
C MET A 41 26.02 -24.86 25.46
N ASN A 42 24.87 -25.12 26.11
CA ASN A 42 24.78 -26.15 27.14
C ASN A 42 24.15 -27.47 26.65
N GLN A 43 23.32 -27.46 25.61
CA GLN A 43 22.51 -28.62 25.23
C GLN A 43 22.54 -28.96 23.73
N ASP A 44 22.84 -28.02 22.85
CA ASP A 44 22.66 -28.22 21.41
C ASP A 44 23.77 -27.62 20.55
N PRO A 45 24.85 -28.40 20.29
CA PRO A 45 25.94 -27.99 19.42
C PRO A 45 25.52 -27.71 17.97
N ILE A 46 24.40 -28.28 17.51
CA ILE A 46 23.87 -28.05 16.15
C ILE A 46 23.22 -26.67 16.10
N LEU A 47 22.46 -26.31 17.14
CA LEU A 47 21.90 -24.96 17.29
C LEU A 47 23.03 -23.91 17.36
N GLN A 48 24.08 -24.16 18.14
CA GLN A 48 25.24 -23.26 18.23
C GLN A 48 25.91 -23.06 16.87
N LYS A 49 26.09 -24.15 16.10
CA LYS A 49 26.66 -24.07 14.75
C LYS A 49 25.76 -23.28 13.80
N ALA A 50 24.44 -23.41 13.92
CA ALA A 50 23.48 -22.65 13.13
C ALA A 50 23.52 -21.15 13.47
N MET A 51 23.55 -20.79 14.75
CA MET A 51 23.68 -19.40 15.22
C MET A 51 24.97 -18.76 14.72
N ASN A 52 26.12 -19.44 14.91
CA ASN A 52 27.41 -18.96 14.40
C ASN A 52 27.42 -18.82 12.87
N LYS A 53 26.84 -19.76 12.13
CA LYS A 53 26.74 -19.69 10.67
C LYS A 53 25.93 -18.46 10.26
N TRP A 54 24.82 -18.20 10.97
CA TRP A 54 23.94 -17.08 10.67
C TRP A 54 24.59 -15.74 10.99
N GLU A 55 25.28 -15.63 12.12
CA GLU A 55 26.04 -14.42 12.49
C GLU A 55 27.19 -14.13 11.51
N ASN A 56 27.86 -15.17 11.02
CA ASN A 56 28.86 -15.01 9.97
C ASN A 56 28.22 -14.56 8.64
N MET A 57 27.02 -15.04 8.31
CA MET A 57 26.29 -14.61 7.11
C MET A 57 25.77 -13.18 7.25
N SER A 58 25.37 -12.73 8.44
CA SER A 58 24.95 -11.33 8.65
C SER A 58 26.12 -10.34 8.60
N HIS A 59 27.33 -10.79 8.94
CA HIS A 59 28.56 -10.02 8.79
C HIS A 59 29.18 -10.09 7.39
N ASP A 60 28.76 -11.02 6.53
CA ASP A 60 29.21 -11.11 5.14
C ASP A 60 28.52 -10.03 4.28
N SER A 61 29.30 -9.05 3.84
CA SER A 61 28.85 -7.94 2.99
C SER A 61 28.07 -8.42 1.77
N SER A 62 28.39 -9.60 1.21
CA SER A 62 27.72 -10.11 0.01
C SER A 62 26.27 -10.53 0.27
N PHE A 63 25.99 -11.12 1.44
CA PHE A 63 24.65 -11.56 1.83
C PHE A 63 23.76 -10.35 2.18
N ARG A 64 24.34 -9.38 2.90
CA ARG A 64 23.67 -8.11 3.20
C ARG A 64 23.26 -7.39 1.91
N THR A 65 24.15 -7.29 0.93
CA THR A 65 23.82 -6.67 -0.36
C THR A 65 22.73 -7.43 -1.12
N ALA A 66 22.76 -8.77 -1.12
CA ALA A 66 21.71 -9.57 -1.76
C ALA A 66 20.33 -9.37 -1.09
N TYR A 67 20.31 -9.26 0.24
CA TYR A 67 19.11 -8.98 1.02
C TYR A 67 18.57 -7.56 0.74
N GLU A 68 19.44 -6.54 0.85
CA GLU A 68 19.11 -5.14 0.57
C GLU A 68 18.61 -4.95 -0.88
N ALA A 69 19.21 -5.65 -1.85
CA ALA A 69 18.76 -5.62 -3.24
C ALA A 69 17.35 -6.20 -3.42
N ARG A 70 17.03 -7.28 -2.70
CA ARG A 70 15.69 -7.89 -2.71
C ARG A 70 14.67 -6.98 -2.06
N GLU A 71 14.99 -6.44 -0.89
CA GLU A 71 14.13 -5.49 -0.18
C GLU A 71 13.85 -4.25 -1.04
N LYS A 72 14.90 -3.70 -1.66
CA LYS A 72 14.78 -2.59 -2.61
C LYS A 72 13.83 -2.92 -3.77
N LEU A 73 13.94 -4.11 -4.36
CA LEU A 73 13.06 -4.51 -5.48
C LEU A 73 11.59 -4.51 -5.06
N LEU A 74 11.28 -5.04 -3.87
CA LEU A 74 9.91 -5.04 -3.34
C LEU A 74 9.40 -3.62 -3.06
N LEU A 75 10.24 -2.76 -2.48
CA LEU A 75 9.91 -1.36 -2.23
C LEU A 75 9.68 -0.59 -3.54
N ASP A 76 10.53 -0.80 -4.54
CA ASP A 76 10.39 -0.18 -5.87
C ASP A 76 9.09 -0.63 -6.56
N GLU A 77 8.72 -1.91 -6.44
CA GLU A 77 7.43 -2.43 -6.95
C GLU A 77 6.24 -1.78 -6.23
N GLN A 78 6.28 -1.69 -4.90
CA GLN A 78 5.24 -1.05 -4.11
C GLN A 78 5.11 0.45 -4.45
N ALA A 79 6.24 1.15 -4.58
CA ALA A 79 6.27 2.56 -4.94
C ALA A 79 5.68 2.80 -6.34
N LYS A 80 6.02 1.95 -7.33
CA LYS A 80 5.43 2.02 -8.67
C LYS A 80 3.92 1.84 -8.65
N LEU A 81 3.41 0.88 -7.88
CA LEU A 81 1.97 0.65 -7.75
C LEU A 81 1.26 1.81 -7.06
N ALA A 82 1.87 2.37 -6.02
CA ALA A 82 1.33 3.54 -5.32
C ALA A 82 1.25 4.76 -6.24
N HIS A 83 2.34 5.04 -6.96
CA HIS A 83 2.42 6.15 -7.92
C HIS A 83 1.38 6.01 -9.03
N ALA A 84 1.28 4.83 -9.67
CA ALA A 84 0.31 4.59 -10.74
C ALA A 84 -1.14 4.75 -10.25
N ARG A 85 -1.42 4.39 -8.99
CA ARG A 85 -2.74 4.59 -8.39
C ARG A 85 -3.05 6.07 -8.13
N GLU A 86 -2.07 6.82 -7.64
CA GLU A 86 -2.19 8.25 -7.38
C GLU A 86 -2.43 9.02 -8.68
N GLU A 87 -1.59 8.80 -9.69
CA GLU A 87 -1.76 9.42 -11.02
C GLU A 87 -3.11 9.05 -11.64
N GLY A 88 -3.51 7.79 -11.58
CA GLY A 88 -4.81 7.36 -12.12
C GLY A 88 -6.01 8.00 -11.41
N LEU A 89 -5.90 8.27 -10.10
CA LEU A 89 -6.94 8.96 -9.34
C LEU A 89 -6.98 10.45 -9.69
N GLU A 90 -5.82 11.10 -9.78
CA GLU A 90 -5.71 12.52 -10.14
C GLU A 90 -6.25 12.77 -11.54
N GLU A 91 -5.81 11.99 -12.53
CA GLU A 91 -6.33 12.08 -13.90
C GLU A 91 -7.84 11.82 -13.95
N GLY A 92 -8.31 10.80 -13.21
CA GLY A 92 -9.73 10.44 -13.16
C GLY A 92 -10.58 11.58 -12.58
N LEU A 93 -10.10 12.22 -11.50
CA LEU A 93 -10.76 13.35 -10.87
C LEU A 93 -10.78 14.56 -11.80
N GLU A 94 -9.65 14.90 -12.43
CA GLU A 94 -9.57 16.04 -13.34
C GLU A 94 -10.51 15.85 -14.54
N LYS A 95 -10.46 14.67 -15.19
CA LYS A 95 -11.36 14.33 -16.30
C LYS A 95 -12.83 14.35 -15.87
N GLY A 96 -13.13 13.87 -14.66
CA GLY A 96 -14.47 13.90 -14.08
C GLY A 96 -14.99 15.32 -13.87
N ILE A 97 -14.18 16.21 -13.29
CA ILE A 97 -14.53 17.61 -13.06
C ILE A 97 -14.72 18.35 -14.38
N GLN A 98 -13.82 18.16 -15.36
CA GLN A 98 -13.93 18.81 -16.66
C GLN A 98 -15.19 18.38 -17.41
N THR A 99 -15.46 17.07 -17.44
CA THR A 99 -16.67 16.53 -18.10
C THR A 99 -17.93 17.01 -17.40
N GLY A 100 -18.01 16.86 -16.07
CA GLY A 100 -19.17 17.31 -15.30
C GLY A 100 -19.44 18.80 -15.40
N ARG A 101 -18.39 19.63 -15.49
CA ARG A 101 -18.56 21.09 -15.71
C ARG A 101 -19.12 21.40 -17.10
N LYS A 102 -18.67 20.70 -18.15
CA LYS A 102 -19.19 20.89 -19.51
C LYS A 102 -20.65 20.46 -19.59
N GLU A 103 -20.96 19.27 -19.08
CA GLU A 103 -22.33 18.75 -19.04
C GLU A 103 -23.25 19.67 -18.23
N GLY A 104 -22.83 20.13 -17.04
CA GLY A 104 -23.62 21.05 -16.23
C GLY A 104 -23.87 22.41 -16.89
N ILE A 105 -22.92 22.93 -17.67
CA ILE A 105 -23.12 24.16 -18.45
C ILE A 105 -24.15 23.94 -19.56
N GLU A 106 -24.06 22.85 -20.29
CA GLU A 106 -25.01 22.53 -21.37
C GLU A 106 -26.42 22.24 -20.83
N GLU A 107 -26.53 21.44 -19.77
CA GLU A 107 -27.81 21.22 -19.08
C GLU A 107 -28.41 22.53 -18.56
N GLY A 108 -27.57 23.41 -17.98
CA GLY A 108 -27.99 24.73 -17.52
C GLY A 108 -28.53 25.62 -18.65
N LYS A 109 -27.87 25.64 -19.82
CA LYS A 109 -28.36 26.35 -21.01
C LYS A 109 -29.71 25.80 -21.48
N ILE A 110 -29.84 24.48 -21.57
CA ILE A 110 -31.08 23.82 -22.00
C ILE A 110 -32.22 24.15 -21.02
N GLN A 111 -31.97 24.08 -19.71
CA GLN A 111 -32.96 24.42 -18.69
C GLN A 111 -33.38 25.89 -18.77
N LEU A 112 -32.43 26.80 -19.02
CA LEU A 112 -32.72 28.22 -19.20
C LEU A 112 -33.63 28.47 -20.41
N ILE A 113 -33.29 27.91 -21.58
CA ILE A 113 -34.07 28.02 -22.82
C ILE A 113 -35.49 27.49 -22.61
N ARG A 114 -35.62 26.29 -22.03
CA ARG A 114 -36.92 25.69 -21.70
C ARG A 114 -37.74 26.57 -20.76
N GLY A 115 -37.10 27.18 -19.76
CA GLY A 115 -37.74 28.12 -18.83
C GLY A 115 -38.24 29.39 -19.53
N MET A 116 -37.42 29.99 -20.40
CA MET A 116 -37.80 31.18 -21.17
C MET A 116 -38.98 30.89 -22.11
N HIS A 117 -38.92 29.79 -22.86
CA HIS A 117 -39.98 29.38 -23.78
C HIS A 117 -41.29 29.09 -23.03
N LYS A 118 -41.23 28.38 -21.90
CA LYS A 118 -42.41 28.09 -21.06
C LYS A 118 -43.07 29.36 -20.51
N ASN A 119 -42.30 30.41 -20.28
CA ASN A 119 -42.80 31.72 -19.83
C ASN A 119 -43.31 32.60 -20.98
N GLY A 120 -43.41 32.08 -22.20
CA GLY A 120 -44.00 32.77 -23.34
C GLY A 120 -43.06 33.74 -24.06
N MET A 121 -41.74 33.65 -23.83
CA MET A 121 -40.77 34.43 -24.58
C MET A 121 -40.69 33.92 -26.05
N PRO A 122 -40.79 34.80 -27.06
CA PRO A 122 -40.65 34.42 -28.46
C PRO A 122 -39.26 33.83 -28.76
N LEU A 123 -39.20 32.88 -29.70
CA LEU A 123 -37.94 32.21 -30.08
C LEU A 123 -36.88 33.20 -30.58
N GLU A 124 -37.27 34.27 -31.29
CA GLU A 124 -36.29 35.28 -31.75
C GLU A 124 -35.64 36.03 -30.59
N ASP A 125 -36.36 36.24 -29.49
CA ASP A 125 -35.83 36.93 -28.31
C ASP A 125 -34.97 35.98 -27.46
N ILE A 126 -35.34 34.70 -27.35
CA ILE A 126 -34.51 33.67 -26.70
C ILE A 126 -33.17 33.53 -27.45
N ALA A 127 -33.21 33.49 -28.78
CA ALA A 127 -32.02 33.47 -29.63
C ALA A 127 -31.08 34.67 -29.34
N LYS A 128 -31.64 35.88 -29.25
CA LYS A 128 -30.87 37.09 -28.90
C LYS A 128 -30.28 37.03 -27.48
N PHE A 129 -31.03 36.55 -26.49
CA PHE A 129 -30.58 36.52 -25.09
C PHE A 129 -29.55 35.43 -24.81
N THR A 130 -29.64 34.30 -25.51
CA THR A 130 -28.75 33.15 -25.33
C THR A 130 -27.57 33.15 -26.29
N GLY A 131 -27.61 33.97 -27.35
CA GLY A 131 -26.60 34.02 -28.39
C GLY A 131 -26.61 32.81 -29.33
N LEU A 132 -27.68 32.00 -29.27
CA LEU A 132 -27.90 30.82 -30.11
C LEU A 132 -28.76 31.18 -31.32
N THR A 133 -28.62 30.44 -32.40
CA THR A 133 -29.50 30.54 -33.57
C THR A 133 -30.86 29.89 -33.28
N THR A 134 -31.89 30.30 -34.02
CA THR A 134 -33.22 29.66 -33.93
C THR A 134 -33.22 28.19 -34.38
N GLU A 135 -32.16 27.71 -35.04
CA GLU A 135 -31.98 26.30 -35.41
C GLU A 135 -31.35 25.49 -34.26
N GLU A 136 -30.64 26.14 -33.33
CA GLU A 136 -30.02 25.54 -32.14
C GLU A 136 -30.95 25.50 -30.91
N ILE A 137 -32.12 26.15 -30.99
CA ILE A 137 -33.17 26.23 -29.94
C ILE A 137 -34.35 25.32 -30.31
#